data_AF-A0A1V1X049-F1
#
_entry.id   AF-A0A1V1X049-F1
#
_cell.length_a   1.000
_cell.length_b   1.000
_cell.length_c   1.000
_cell.angle_alpha   90.00
_cell.angle_beta   90.00
_cell.angle_gamma   90.00
#
_symmetry.space_group_name_H-M   'P 1'
#
loop_
_entity.id
_entity.type
_entity.pdbx_description
1 polymer ?
#
loop_
_entity_poly.entity_id
_entity_poly.type
_entity_poly.pdbx_seq_one_letter_code
_entity_poly.pdbx_strand_id
1 'polypeptide(L)'
;MPIGMYIITTTIMDLLLILPSPPAGLGTTEWYTNIIYTIGLGIPKNTVAGIAVLTHGITLCLIAILGLTSLSSIGYGYFNTGKSDKRVYK
;
A
#
# COMPACT_ATOMS: atom_id res chain seq x y z
N MET A 1 -17.65 -15.01 1.41
CA MET A 1 -17.55 -14.91 2.88
C MET A 1 -18.64 -13.96 3.37
N PRO A 2 -19.32 -14.22 4.49
CA PRO A 2 -20.35 -13.32 5.02
C PRO A 2 -19.78 -11.95 5.38
N ILE A 3 -20.55 -10.87 5.19
CA ILE A 3 -20.09 -9.50 5.43
C ILE A 3 -19.60 -9.29 6.88
N GLY A 4 -20.25 -9.92 7.86
CA GLY A 4 -19.89 -9.82 9.27
C GLY A 4 -18.50 -10.38 9.57
N MET A 5 -18.11 -11.49 8.93
CA MET A 5 -16.74 -12.00 9.07
C MET A 5 -15.71 -11.03 8.50
N TYR A 6 -16.03 -10.38 7.38
CA TYR A 6 -15.13 -9.42 6.75
C TYR A 6 -14.88 -8.23 7.68
N ILE A 7 -15.93 -7.69 8.31
CA ILE A 7 -15.81 -6.59 9.28
C ILE A 7 -14.96 -7.02 10.48
N ILE A 8 -15.18 -8.22 11.00
CA ILE A 8 -14.42 -8.72 12.15
C ILE A 8 -12.94 -8.86 11.79
N THR A 9 -12.62 -9.50 10.66
CA THR A 9 -11.22 -9.70 10.26
C THR A 9 -10.51 -8.40 9.92
N THR A 10 -11.18 -7.43 9.28
CA THR A 10 -10.60 -6.10 9.03
C THR A 10 -10.38 -5.34 10.33
N THR A 11 -11.34 -5.39 11.26
CA THR A 11 -11.19 -4.73 12.57
C THR A 11 -10.00 -5.31 13.35
N ILE A 12 -9.82 -6.63 13.34
CA ILE A 12 -8.66 -7.27 13.98
C ILE A 12 -7.35 -6.84 13.30
N MET A 13 -7.31 -6.77 11.97
CA MET A 13 -6.13 -6.29 11.24
C MET A 13 -5.81 -4.82 11.58
N ASP A 14 -6.83 -3.98 11.72
CA ASP A 14 -6.64 -2.57 12.10
C ASP A 14 -6.10 -2.44 13.53
N LEU A 15 -6.56 -3.27 14.45
CA LEU A 15 -6.00 -3.34 15.81
C LEU A 15 -4.54 -3.79 15.82
N LEU A 16 -4.16 -4.73 14.93
CA LEU A 16 -2.79 -5.24 14.83
C LEU A 16 -1.79 -4.21 14.27
N LEU A 17 -2.25 -3.13 13.63
CA LEU A 17 -1.38 -2.03 13.20
C LEU A 17 -0.72 -1.28 14.38
N ILE A 18 -1.23 -1.44 15.60
CA ILE A 18 -0.58 -0.88 16.79
C ILE A 18 0.75 -1.57 17.12
N LEU A 19 0.95 -2.79 16.61
CA LEU A 19 2.17 -3.54 16.82
C LEU A 19 3.29 -3.01 15.91
N PRO A 20 4.54 -2.96 16.42
CA PRO A 20 5.67 -2.51 15.64
C PRO A 20 5.82 -3.41 14.41
N SER A 21 5.74 -2.78 13.25
CA SER A 21 5.84 -3.45 11.95
C SER A 21 6.91 -2.78 11.10
N PRO A 22 7.63 -3.55 10.26
CA PRO A 22 8.65 -3.00 9.37
C PRO A 22 8.02 -2.08 8.32
N PRO A 23 8.82 -1.24 7.64
CA PRO A 23 8.32 -0.36 6.58
C PRO A 23 7.46 -1.11 5.55
N ALA A 24 6.36 -0.48 5.13
CA ALA A 24 5.35 -1.07 4.24
C ALA A 24 4.63 -2.33 4.77
N GLY A 25 4.83 -2.69 6.04
CA GLY A 25 4.17 -3.84 6.67
C GLY A 25 4.58 -5.19 6.06
N LEU A 26 5.73 -5.24 5.37
CA LEU A 26 6.20 -6.44 4.68
C LEU A 26 6.60 -7.52 5.70
N GLY A 27 6.19 -8.75 5.46
CA GLY A 27 6.31 -9.86 6.39
C GLY A 27 5.25 -9.87 7.51
N THR A 28 4.98 -8.75 8.19
CA THR A 28 4.03 -8.72 9.31
C THR A 28 2.59 -8.85 8.84
N THR A 29 2.21 -8.18 7.76
CA THR A 29 0.84 -8.22 7.23
C THR A 29 0.49 -9.61 6.71
N GLU A 30 1.46 -10.28 6.06
CA GLU A 30 1.38 -11.65 5.56
C GLU A 30 1.31 -12.67 6.71
N TRP A 31 2.00 -12.40 7.82
CA TRP A 31 1.91 -13.22 9.02
C TRP A 31 0.54 -13.12 9.70
N TYR A 32 0.07 -11.89 9.93
CA TYR A 32 -1.21 -11.65 10.59
C TYR A 32 -2.39 -12.18 9.76
N THR A 33 -2.37 -11.96 8.44
CA THR A 33 -3.39 -12.51 7.54
C THR A 33 -3.38 -14.04 7.52
N ASN A 34 -2.21 -14.70 7.51
CA ASN A 34 -2.16 -16.16 7.65
C ASN A 34 -2.73 -16.66 8.98
N ILE A 35 -2.42 -16.01 10.10
CA ILE A 35 -2.98 -16.41 11.41
C ILE A 35 -4.50 -16.29 11.38
N ILE A 36 -5.04 -15.15 10.95
CA ILE A 36 -6.48 -14.88 10.99
C ILE A 36 -7.24 -15.75 9.99
N TYR A 37 -6.78 -15.83 8.74
CA TYR A 37 -7.53 -16.49 7.67
C TYR A 37 -7.21 -17.99 7.56
N THR A 38 -5.97 -18.42 7.78
CA THR A 38 -5.63 -19.85 7.72
C THR A 38 -5.90 -20.56 9.03
N ILE A 39 -5.45 -20.03 10.17
CA ILE A 39 -5.69 -20.67 11.47
C ILE A 39 -7.10 -20.37 11.98
N GLY A 40 -7.54 -19.11 11.92
CA GLY A 40 -8.84 -18.71 12.46
C GLY A 40 -10.05 -19.13 11.61
N LEU A 41 -9.89 -19.18 10.28
CA LEU A 41 -11.00 -19.38 9.34
C LEU A 41 -10.82 -20.60 8.42
N GLY A 42 -9.70 -21.33 8.55
CA GLY A 42 -9.44 -22.56 7.79
C GLY A 42 -9.19 -22.36 6.30
N ILE A 43 -8.89 -21.13 5.85
CA ILE A 43 -8.61 -20.85 4.44
C ILE A 43 -7.23 -21.40 4.04
N PRO A 44 -7.09 -22.10 2.90
CA PRO A 44 -5.81 -22.65 2.47
C PRO A 44 -4.71 -21.58 2.42
N LYS A 45 -3.56 -21.88 3.02
CA LYS A 45 -2.39 -20.98 3.09
C LYS A 45 -1.97 -20.46 1.71
N ASN A 46 -2.01 -21.29 0.68
CA ASN A 46 -1.64 -20.90 -0.68
C ASN A 46 -2.55 -19.79 -1.22
N THR A 47 -3.85 -19.84 -0.91
CA THR A 47 -4.81 -18.81 -1.30
C THR A 47 -4.54 -17.50 -0.57
N VAL A 48 -4.33 -17.56 0.75
CA VAL A 48 -4.05 -16.37 1.57
C VAL A 48 -2.74 -15.71 1.16
N ALA A 49 -1.67 -16.49 0.99
CA ALA A 49 -0.38 -15.99 0.53
C ALA A 49 -0.44 -15.38 -0.87
N GLY A 50 -1.18 -16.00 -1.80
CA GLY A 50 -1.38 -15.46 -3.15
C GLY A 50 -2.09 -14.10 -3.14
N ILE A 51 -3.13 -13.95 -2.31
CA ILE A 51 -3.83 -12.68 -2.15
C ILE A 51 -2.89 -11.62 -1.55
N ALA A 52 -2.13 -11.97 -0.50
CA ALA A 52 -1.22 -11.03 0.15
C ALA A 52 -0.17 -10.47 -0.84
N VAL A 53 0.47 -11.35 -1.63
CA VAL A 53 1.42 -10.93 -2.67
C VAL A 53 0.76 -10.04 -3.72
N LEU A 54 -0.45 -10.39 -4.16
CA LEU A 54 -1.19 -9.59 -5.13
C LEU A 54 -1.51 -8.19 -4.58
N THR A 55 -1.95 -8.08 -3.34
CA THR A 55 -2.23 -6.80 -2.67
C THR A 55 -0.99 -5.93 -2.59
N HIS A 56 0.16 -6.50 -2.19
CA HIS A 56 1.43 -5.77 -2.19
C HIS A 56 1.84 -5.34 -3.61
N GLY A 57 1.68 -6.21 -4.62
CA GLY A 57 1.97 -5.87 -6.01
C GLY A 57 1.13 -4.71 -6.54
N ILE A 58 -0.18 -4.72 -6.26
CA ILE A 58 -1.10 -3.65 -6.68
C ILE A 58 -0.76 -2.33 -5.99
N THR A 59 -0.59 -2.36 -4.66
CA THR A 59 -0.28 -1.14 -3.88
C THR A 59 1.06 -0.55 -4.29
N LEU A 60 2.09 -1.37 -4.50
CA LEU A 60 3.39 -0.94 -5.02
C LEU A 60 3.25 -0.27 -6.40
N CYS A 61 2.50 -0.87 -7.31
CA CYS A 61 2.26 -0.33 -8.64
C CYS A 61 1.54 1.03 -8.58
N LEU A 62 0.49 1.14 -7.76
CA LEU A 62 -0.27 2.38 -7.60
C LEU A 62 0.61 3.50 -7.03
N ILE A 63 1.33 3.22 -5.94
CA ILE A 63 2.22 4.21 -5.30
C ILE A 63 3.32 4.64 -6.27
N ALA A 64 3.91 3.71 -7.03
CA ALA A 64 4.95 4.03 -8.00
C ALA A 64 4.43 4.94 -9.12
N ILE A 65 3.26 4.64 -9.71
CA ILE A 65 2.66 5.44 -10.77
C ILE A 65 2.28 6.83 -10.26
N LEU A 66 1.57 6.91 -9.14
CA LEU A 66 1.14 8.18 -8.55
C LEU A 66 2.32 9.03 -8.09
N GLY A 67 3.36 8.40 -7.51
CA GLY A 67 4.58 9.08 -7.13
C GLY A 67 5.30 9.68 -8.33
N LEU A 68 5.47 8.89 -9.40
CA LEU A 68 6.14 9.33 -10.64
C LEU A 68 5.39 10.47 -11.33
N THR A 69 4.06 10.42 -11.40
CA THR A 69 3.26 11.51 -11.99
C THR A 69 3.36 12.79 -11.17
N SER A 70 3.35 12.69 -9.83
CA SER A 70 3.53 13.84 -8.94
C SER A 70 4.92 14.46 -9.08
N LEU A 71 5.98 13.64 -9.07
CA LEU A 71 7.37 14.09 -9.28
C LEU A 71 7.55 14.79 -10.63
N SER A 72 6.94 14.24 -11.69
CA SER A 72 7.00 14.81 -13.03
C SER A 72 6.28 16.16 -13.11
N SER A 73 5.12 16.28 -12.47
CA SER A 73 4.35 17.54 -12.41
C SER A 73 5.12 18.65 -11.70
N ILE A 74 5.69 18.36 -10.52
CA ILE A 74 6.51 19.31 -9.76
C ILE A 74 7.75 19.73 -10.56
N GLY A 75 8.46 18.76 -11.14
CA GLY A 75 9.63 19.01 -11.96
C GLY A 75 9.31 19.96 -13.13
N TYR A 76 8.26 19.69 -13.89
CA TYR A 76 7.83 20.55 -14.99
C TYR A 76 7.50 21.98 -14.52
N GLY A 77 6.78 22.12 -13.40
CA GLY A 77 6.47 23.40 -12.80
C GLY A 77 7.72 24.20 -12.42
N TYR A 78 8.69 23.56 -11.75
CA TYR A 78 9.94 24.20 -11.35
C TYR A 78 10.77 24.70 -12.54
N PHE A 79 10.93 23.86 -13.58
CA PHE A 79 11.68 24.25 -14.78
C PHE A 79 11.01 25.37 -15.58
N ASN A 80 9.68 25.41 -15.62
CA ASN A 80 8.95 26.44 -16.35
C ASN A 80 9.02 27.80 -15.63
N THR A 81 8.86 27.82 -14.31
CA THR A 81 8.99 29.03 -13.49
C THR A 81 10.40 29.63 -13.59
N GLY A 82 11.45 28.81 -13.51
CA GLY A 82 12.83 29.28 -13.66
C GLY A 82 13.17 29.84 -15.05
N LYS A 83 12.49 29.38 -16.11
CA LYS A 83 12.61 29.99 -17.45
C LYS A 83 11.86 31.32 -17.56
N SER A 84 10.75 31.48 -16.86
CA SER A 84 9.99 32.73 -16.85
C SER A 84 10.76 33.84 -16.14
N ASP A 85 11.38 33.54 -15.00
CA ASP A 85 12.15 34.50 -14.21
C ASP A 85 13.35 35.06 -15.00
N LYS A 86 14.09 34.19 -15.71
CA LYS A 86 15.21 34.60 -16.59
C LYS A 86 14.80 35.48 -17.78
N ARG A 87 13.52 35.56 -18.15
CA ARG A 87 13.01 36.46 -19.19
C ARG A 87 12.66 37.85 -18.67
N VAL A 88 12.42 38.00 -17.37
CA VAL A 88 12.08 39.30 -16.75
C VAL A 88 13.32 40.16 -16.52
N TYR A 89 14.49 39.55 -16.32
CA TYR A 89 15.77 40.25 -16.10
C TYR A 89 16.61 40.43 -17.38
N LYS A 90 16.01 40.25 -18.57
CA LYS A 90 16.61 40.56 -19.87
C LYS A 90 15.89 41.73 -20.49
#